data_AF-A0A7C2ABK5-F1
#
_entry.id   AF-A0A7C2ABK5-F1
#
_cell.length_a   1.000
_cell.length_b   1.000
_cell.length_c   1.000
_cell.angle_alpha   90.00
_cell.angle_beta   90.00
_cell.angle_gamma   90.00
#
_symmetry.space_group_name_H-M   'P 1'
#
loop_
_entity.id
_entity.type
_entity.pdbx_description
1 polymer ?
#
loop_
_entity_poly.entity_id
_entity_poly.type
_entity_poly.pdbx_seq_one_letter_code
_entity_poly.pdbx_strand_id
1 'polypeptide(L)' 'MNQKEIGDLIDSVIDYEMGEMPADKVTPFFQQLIDSGLAWSLQGFYGRHARSLIDSGLCHMDQGRRPNLSGS' A
#
# COMPACT_ATOMS: atom_id res chain seq x y z
N MET A 1 3.17 -13.97 -1.52
CA MET A 1 2.98 -13.56 -2.93
C MET A 1 3.77 -14.50 -3.81
N ASN A 2 3.19 -14.98 -4.91
CA ASN A 2 3.90 -15.79 -5.91
C ASN A 2 4.53 -14.90 -7.01
N GLN A 3 5.32 -15.49 -7.92
CA GLN A 3 6.02 -14.75 -8.98
C GLN A 3 5.10 -13.91 -9.87
N LYS A 4 3.87 -14.37 -10.10
CA LYS A 4 2.89 -13.66 -10.93
C LYS A 4 2.34 -12.44 -10.18
N GLU A 5 1.94 -12.62 -8.92
CA GLU A 5 1.42 -11.53 -8.07
C GLU A 5 2.45 -10.42 -7.82
N ILE A 6 3.74 -10.76 -7.82
CA ILE A 6 4.82 -9.77 -7.73
C ILE A 6 4.90 -8.94 -9.02
N GLY A 7 4.77 -9.58 -10.19
CA GLY A 7 4.71 -8.88 -11.48
C GLY A 7 3.52 -7.92 -11.55
N ASP A 8 2.33 -8.41 -11.21
CA ASP A 8 1.10 -7.61 -11.19
C ASP A 8 1.21 -6.39 -10.25
N LEU A 9 1.92 -6.54 -9.11
CA LEU A 9 2.16 -5.44 -8.19
C LEU A 9 3.13 -4.40 -8.76
N ILE A 10 4.20 -4.85 -9.43
CA ILE A 10 5.18 -3.95 -10.05
C ILE A 10 4.50 -3.12 -11.14
N ASP A 11 3.66 -3.74 -11.98
CA ASP A 11 2.88 -3.04 -12.99
C ASP A 11 1.97 -1.98 -12.34
N SER A 12 1.29 -2.33 -11.25
CA SER A 12 0.46 -1.39 -10.48
C SER A 12 1.25 -0.23 -9.89
N VAL A 13 2.48 -0.47 -9.43
CA VAL A 13 3.38 0.60 -8.94
C VAL A 13 3.77 1.53 -10.08
N ILE A 14 4.08 1.00 -11.27
CA ILE A 14 4.41 1.80 -12.45
C ILE A 14 3.22 2.66 -12.85
N ASP A 15 2.02 2.09 -12.97
CA ASP A 15 0.79 2.82 -13.33
C ASP A 15 0.49 3.94 -12.32
N TYR A 16 0.72 3.69 -11.02
CA TYR A 16 0.52 4.69 -9.97
C TYR A 16 1.51 5.86 -10.08
N GLU A 17 2.80 5.56 -10.25
CA GLU A 17 3.85 6.58 -10.38
C GLU A 17 3.72 7.41 -11.66
N MET A 18 3.24 6.80 -12.74
CA MET A 18 2.96 7.49 -14.00
C MET A 18 1.64 8.29 -13.98
N GLY A 19 0.81 8.13 -12.93
CA GLY A 19 -0.52 8.75 -12.84
C GLY A 19 -1.54 8.15 -13.82
N GLU A 20 -1.27 6.95 -14.34
CA GLU A 20 -2.14 6.20 -15.25
C GLU A 20 -3.14 5.32 -14.48
N MET A 21 -2.90 5.10 -13.18
CA MET A 21 -3.81 4.35 -12.32
C MET A 21 -5.17 5.07 -12.14
N PRO A 22 -6.29 4.41 -12.46
CA PRO A 22 -7.62 4.94 -12.19
C PRO A 22 -7.87 5.18 -10.69
N ALA A 23 -8.59 6.24 -10.35
CA ALA A 23 -8.82 6.63 -8.95
C ALA A 23 -9.52 5.53 -8.11
N ASP A 24 -10.39 4.73 -8.72
CA ASP A 24 -11.06 3.60 -8.08
C ASP A 24 -10.13 2.42 -7.77
N LYS A 25 -8.96 2.35 -8.43
CA LYS A 25 -7.91 1.34 -8.23
C LYS A 25 -6.89 1.73 -7.17
N VAL A 26 -6.74 3.02 -6.88
CA VAL A 26 -5.77 3.52 -5.90
C VAL A 26 -6.03 2.92 -4.51
N THR A 27 -7.26 2.97 -4.01
CA THR A 27 -7.58 2.44 -2.67
C THR A 27 -7.33 0.93 -2.55
N PRO A 28 -7.83 0.06 -3.46
CA PRO A 28 -7.49 -1.36 -3.47
C PRO A 28 -5.98 -1.66 -3.55
N PHE A 29 -5.25 -0.90 -4.38
CA PHE A 29 -3.79 -1.04 -4.51
C PHE A 29 -3.09 -0.75 -3.18
N PHE A 30 -3.43 0.35 -2.52
CA PHE A 30 -2.85 0.67 -1.21
C PHE A 30 -3.26 -0.32 -0.13
N GLN A 31 -4.49 -0.87 -0.16
CA GLN A 31 -4.89 -1.92 0.77
C GLN A 31 -4.00 -3.17 0.59
N GLN A 32 -3.74 -3.60 -0.65
CA GLN A 32 -2.85 -4.73 -0.93
C GLN A 32 -1.41 -4.45 -0.46
N LEU A 33 -0.92 -3.20 -0.60
CA LEU A 33 0.38 -2.80 -0.06
C LEU A 33 0.43 -2.84 1.47
N ILE A 34 -0.66 -2.45 2.14
CA ILE A 34 -0.78 -2.50 3.60
C ILE A 34 -0.81 -3.95 4.08
N ASP A 35 -1.64 -4.79 3.46
CA ASP A 35 -1.81 -6.20 3.83
C ASP A 35 -0.53 -7.02 3.64
N SER A 36 0.24 -6.72 2.59
CA SER A 36 1.55 -7.35 2.35
C SER A 36 2.66 -6.78 3.25
N GLY A 37 2.43 -5.62 3.88
CA GLY A 37 3.43 -4.85 4.62
C GLY A 37 4.41 -4.08 3.74
N LEU A 38 4.22 -4.10 2.41
CA LEU A 38 5.07 -3.38 1.45
C LEU A 38 4.87 -1.86 1.57
N ALA A 39 3.69 -1.38 1.96
CA ALA A 39 3.45 0.04 2.24
C ALA A 39 4.44 0.62 3.26
N TRP A 40 4.92 -0.22 4.19
CA TRP A 40 5.86 0.16 5.25
C TRP A 40 7.32 -0.15 4.91
N SER A 41 7.55 -0.99 3.90
CA SER A 41 8.89 -1.40 3.44
C SER A 41 9.37 -0.51 2.28
N LEU A 42 8.45 -0.01 1.46
CA LEU A 42 8.73 0.96 0.41
C LEU A 42 9.07 2.31 1.05
N GLN A 43 10.22 2.86 0.66
CA GLN A 43 10.65 4.18 1.12
C GLN A 43 9.81 5.30 0.47
N GLY A 44 9.85 6.49 1.05
CA GLY A 44 9.27 7.68 0.43
C GLY A 44 7.82 7.96 0.84
N PHE A 45 6.92 8.11 -0.13
CA PHE A 45 5.55 8.60 0.05
C PHE A 45 4.53 7.50 0.40
N TYR A 46 4.80 6.24 0.01
CA TYR A 46 3.88 5.12 0.17
C TYR A 46 3.35 4.93 1.59
N GLY A 47 4.24 4.89 2.60
CA GLY A 47 3.82 4.73 3.99
C GLY A 47 2.99 5.91 4.52
N ARG A 48 3.30 7.14 4.10
CA ARG A 48 2.50 8.33 4.50
C ARG A 48 1.14 8.33 3.83
N HIS A 49 1.08 7.98 2.55
CA HIS A 49 -0.17 7.90 1.82
C HIS A 49 -1.06 6.77 2.36
N ALA A 50 -0.50 5.58 2.58
CA ALA A 50 -1.19 4.47 3.23
C ALA A 50 -1.75 4.90 4.60
N ARG A 51 -0.96 5.61 5.41
CA ARG A 51 -1.44 6.15 6.69
C ARG A 51 -2.60 7.13 6.53
N SER A 52 -2.51 8.06 5.58
CA SER A 52 -3.61 8.99 5.27
C SER A 52 -4.89 8.28 4.82
N LEU A 53 -4.79 7.19 4.06
CA LEU A 53 -5.93 6.38 3.64
C LEU A 53 -6.55 5.62 4.83
N ILE A 54 -5.73 5.16 5.76
CA ILE A 54 -6.22 4.54 7.01
C ILE A 54 -6.91 5.57 7.90
N ASP A 55 -6.30 6.73 8.08
CA ASP A 55 -6.85 7.80 8.93
C ASP A 55 -8.17 8.36 8.36
N SER A 56 -8.37 8.30 7.04
CA SER A 56 -9.63 8.66 6.36
C SER A 56 -10.67 7.53 6.30
N GLY A 57 -10.33 6.33 6.77
CA GLY A 57 -11.22 5.16 6.74
C GLY A 57 -11.39 4.50 5.36
N LEU A 58 -10.57 4.88 4.38
CA LEU A 58 -10.55 4.28 3.04
C LEU A 58 -9.78 2.96 3.01
N CYS A 59 -8.75 2.83 3.86
CA CYS A 59 -8.00 1.59 4.09
C CYS A 59 -8.06 1.19 5.56
N HIS A 60 -7.64 -0.04 5.86
CA HIS A 60 -7.49 -0.53 7.22
C HIS A 60 -6.11 -1.15 7.44
N MET A 61 -5.62 -1.08 8.67
CA MET A 61 -4.43 -1.80 9.09
C MET A 61 -4.68 -3.31 9.03
N ASP A 62 -3.68 -4.07 8.57
CA ASP A 62 -3.71 -5.53 8.69
C ASP A 62 -3.88 -5.93 10.16
N GLN A 63 -4.99 -6.60 10.46
CA GLN A 63 -5.37 -7.06 11.79
C GLN A 63 -4.39 -8.12 12.33
N GLY A 64 -3.56 -8.74 11.47
CA GLY A 64 -2.57 -9.76 11.84
C GLY A 64 -1.15 -9.23 12.11
N ARG A 65 -0.81 -8.03 11.64
CA ARG A 65 0.54 -7.47 11.70
C ARG A 65 0.51 -6.05 12.24
N ARG A 66 0.31 -5.90 13.56
CA ARG A 66 0.58 -4.62 14.23
C ARG A 66 2.03 -4.24 13.94
N PRO A 67 2.32 -3.13 13.23
CA PRO A 67 3.68 -2.62 13.20
C PRO A 67 4.02 -2.32 14.66
N ASN A 68 5.18 -2.79 15.12
CA ASN A 68 5.72 -2.32 16.38
C ASN A 68 6.00 -0.82 16.24
N LEU A 69 4.97 0.00 16.41
CA LEU A 69 5.08 1.45 16.57
C LEU A 69 5.51 1.69 18.02
N SER A 70 6.67 1.15 18.40
CA SER A 70 7.40 1.62 19.58
C SER A 70 7.87 3.02 19.24
N GLY A 71 7.29 3.99 19.94
CA GLY A 71 7.48 5.41 19.70
C GLY A 71 8.93 5.87 19.77
N SER A 72 9.14 7.02 19.17
CA SER A 72 10.16 7.99 19.55
C SER A 72 9.52 9.37 19.44
#